data_AF-K8F2Y9-F1
#
_entry.id   AF-K8F2Y9-F1
#
_cell.length_a   1.000
_cell.length_b   1.000
_cell.length_c   1.000
_cell.angle_alpha   90.00
_cell.angle_beta   90.00
_cell.angle_gamma   90.00
#
_symmetry.space_group_name_H-M   'P 1'
#
loop_
_entity.id
_entity.type
_entity.pdbx_description
1 polymer ?
#
loop_
_entity_poly.entity_id
_entity_poly.type
_entity_poly.pdbx_seq_one_letter_code
_entity_poly.pdbx_strand_id
1 'polypeptide(L)'
;MLRRASSRTLRASSSLFFRAGGTGGSFPTIPIVNTATTTNKTAVMMVRCMASGPPRNATEISDELLAKLGTLSTQALIDGLWVMGWPTSHIMGARPLTEGQPKTIGRAITIQFVPQRPDIMKDKPAGMDSPEYEAFELAGPKEVIVMNSVGPWESVGGDIKFLRLMQKKVAGLVTDGSVRDTAVLRGYGFPVFCHSTTPRQGPHVHQPWACNLVINCGGVTVRPGDAIIGDQDGAVVIPAAVAQEVYDIAHSREIIEDVVKTELEQNPGPPGRYYPFHSKMIKEDSPLGKLLTSKGITPTGGFMKGMHSAARGGQEKYFGNNYYRGGTNVRSSRNNTRNSNNAMFKRNMSSYARSQSDYDEVLKTILQHKACAVLRTLHEGKVELAMDAAVRGGFKLVEFTMTTPGWADAVANFAKRTDVMMGVGTVLSVDDAKKAMDAGSRFIVSPILIPSVVEWCKENTIVCMPGCQTPTELHYAYTLGAPIQKLFPGVAGGPAWVKAVSSALPHLRINPTSGTDLDTCQDYLRNGASSVGFVAPAFDQEKIKNSDWDGIAATAKALTDAVKAA
;
A
#
# COMPACT_ATOMS: atom_id res chain seq x y z
N MET A 1 -49.95 -31.64 11.42
CA MET A 1 -50.02 -32.86 12.26
C MET A 1 -49.94 -34.06 11.32
N LEU A 2 -49.02 -34.99 11.61
CA LEU A 2 -48.96 -36.41 11.14
C LEU A 2 -48.49 -36.79 9.71
N ARG A 3 -47.30 -37.41 9.71
CA ARG A 3 -46.86 -38.70 9.09
C ARG A 3 -46.30 -38.77 7.65
N ARG A 4 -44.95 -38.93 7.61
CA ARG A 4 -44.11 -40.00 6.99
C ARG A 4 -44.85 -41.18 6.32
N ALA A 5 -44.32 -42.01 5.42
CA ALA A 5 -43.12 -42.15 4.56
C ALA A 5 -43.13 -43.61 4.02
N SER A 6 -42.58 -43.91 2.83
CA SER A 6 -41.83 -45.15 2.46
C SER A 6 -41.44 -45.04 0.97
N SER A 7 -40.17 -45.05 0.54
CA SER A 7 -39.09 -46.05 0.56
C SER A 7 -39.16 -47.10 -0.56
N ARG A 8 -38.12 -47.17 -1.40
CA ARG A 8 -37.46 -48.42 -1.83
C ARG A 8 -36.12 -48.20 -2.56
N THR A 9 -35.13 -48.91 -2.02
CA THR A 9 -33.81 -49.39 -2.44
C THR A 9 -33.87 -50.30 -3.71
N LEU A 10 -32.83 -50.82 -4.40
CA LEU A 10 -31.42 -51.18 -4.11
C LEU A 10 -30.67 -51.50 -5.45
N ARG A 11 -29.33 -51.54 -5.38
CA ARG A 11 -28.31 -51.87 -6.41
C ARG A 11 -28.26 -53.36 -6.84
N ALA A 12 -27.60 -53.65 -7.97
CA ALA A 12 -26.73 -54.83 -8.15
C ALA A 12 -25.68 -54.66 -9.29
N SER A 13 -24.58 -55.40 -9.19
CA SER A 13 -23.29 -55.37 -9.92
C SER A 13 -23.12 -56.54 -10.91
N SER A 14 -22.07 -56.49 -11.76
CA SER A 14 -21.06 -57.55 -12.04
C SER A 14 -20.50 -57.54 -13.49
N SER A 15 -19.39 -58.25 -13.68
CA SER A 15 -18.32 -58.09 -14.67
C SER A 15 -17.99 -59.38 -15.47
N LEU A 16 -17.27 -59.23 -16.59
CA LEU A 16 -16.41 -60.18 -17.35
C LEU A 16 -17.04 -61.29 -18.24
N PHE A 17 -16.61 -61.37 -19.52
CA PHE A 17 -15.79 -62.48 -20.08
C PHE A 17 -15.32 -62.24 -21.55
N PHE A 18 -14.20 -62.91 -21.87
CA PHE A 18 -13.30 -62.93 -23.04
C PHE A 18 -13.85 -63.50 -24.37
N ARG A 19 -13.26 -63.09 -25.52
CA ARG A 19 -12.88 -64.02 -26.62
C ARG A 19 -11.80 -63.42 -27.54
N ALA A 20 -10.80 -64.23 -27.88
CA ALA A 20 -9.66 -63.93 -28.75
C ALA A 20 -9.74 -64.69 -30.11
N GLY A 21 -9.02 -64.21 -31.13
CA GLY A 21 -8.72 -64.98 -32.35
C GLY A 21 -8.04 -64.20 -33.49
N GLY A 22 -6.70 -64.30 -33.61
CA GLY A 22 -6.03 -64.79 -34.84
C GLY A 22 -5.48 -63.86 -35.95
N THR A 23 -4.14 -63.71 -35.95
CA THR A 23 -3.16 -63.85 -37.08
C THR A 23 -2.87 -62.72 -38.10
N GLY A 24 -1.57 -62.52 -38.38
CA GLY A 24 -1.03 -61.98 -39.63
C GLY A 24 0.06 -60.91 -39.49
N GLY A 25 1.34 -61.26 -39.69
CA GLY A 25 2.49 -60.33 -39.56
C GLY A 25 2.92 -59.63 -40.86
N SER A 26 3.75 -58.59 -40.72
CA SER A 26 4.89 -58.23 -41.60
C SER A 26 5.60 -56.96 -41.09
N PHE A 27 6.92 -57.05 -40.90
CA PHE A 27 7.88 -55.93 -40.86
C PHE A 27 8.22 -55.51 -42.33
N PRO A 28 9.01 -54.45 -42.60
CA PRO A 28 9.37 -53.23 -41.86
C PRO A 28 9.11 -51.95 -42.71
N THR A 29 9.23 -50.73 -42.15
CA THR A 29 9.55 -49.53 -42.94
C THR A 29 10.04 -48.38 -42.06
N ILE A 30 11.20 -47.85 -42.39
CA ILE A 30 11.60 -46.45 -42.15
C ILE A 30 11.72 -45.85 -43.56
N PRO A 31 11.03 -44.74 -43.87
CA PRO A 31 11.76 -43.48 -43.95
C PRO A 31 10.98 -42.25 -43.45
N ILE A 32 11.79 -41.30 -43.00
CA ILE A 32 11.45 -39.93 -42.63
C ILE A 32 10.84 -39.20 -43.83
N VAL A 33 9.64 -38.64 -43.66
CA VAL A 33 9.18 -37.46 -44.43
C VAL A 33 8.54 -36.48 -43.47
N ASN A 34 9.00 -35.24 -43.57
CA ASN A 34 8.71 -34.10 -42.73
C ASN A 34 7.50 -33.34 -43.28
N THR A 35 6.39 -33.24 -42.54
CA THR A 35 5.39 -32.16 -42.72
C THR A 35 4.66 -31.85 -41.41
N ALA A 36 5.11 -30.77 -40.78
CA ALA A 36 4.37 -29.73 -40.07
C ALA A 36 3.22 -30.05 -39.09
N THR A 37 3.40 -29.45 -37.90
CA THR A 37 2.39 -28.77 -37.07
C THR A 37 1.35 -29.58 -36.31
N THR A 38 1.71 -29.98 -35.08
CA THR A 38 0.90 -29.64 -33.89
C THR A 38 1.80 -29.63 -32.66
N THR A 39 2.17 -28.44 -32.19
CA THR A 39 2.89 -28.24 -30.92
C THR A 39 2.02 -28.70 -29.76
N ASN A 40 2.31 -29.89 -29.24
CA ASN A 40 1.69 -30.42 -28.04
C ASN A 40 2.24 -29.66 -26.82
N LYS A 41 1.33 -29.05 -26.06
CA LYS A 41 1.59 -28.19 -24.89
C LYS A 41 2.12 -28.99 -23.70
N THR A 42 3.34 -29.49 -23.79
CA THR A 42 4.10 -29.96 -22.62
C THR A 42 5.21 -28.97 -22.34
N ALA A 43 4.83 -27.71 -22.13
CA ALA A 43 5.73 -26.78 -21.47
C ALA A 43 5.79 -27.20 -20.00
N VAL A 44 6.94 -27.76 -19.62
CA VAL A 44 7.37 -27.86 -18.23
C VAL A 44 7.17 -26.47 -17.62
N MET A 45 6.12 -26.27 -16.82
CA MET A 45 6.00 -25.08 -16.00
C MET A 45 7.14 -25.16 -14.98
N MET A 46 8.25 -24.49 -15.26
CA MET A 46 9.14 -24.06 -14.18
C MET A 46 8.26 -23.24 -13.24
N VAL A 47 7.87 -23.84 -12.11
CA VAL A 47 7.39 -23.08 -10.97
C VAL A 47 8.51 -22.10 -10.67
N ARG A 48 8.29 -20.81 -10.95
CA ARG A 48 9.14 -19.76 -10.38
C ARG A 48 9.02 -19.97 -8.88
N CYS A 49 10.03 -20.60 -8.27
CA CYS A 49 10.10 -20.77 -6.83
C CYS A 49 10.18 -19.37 -6.24
N MET A 50 9.01 -18.83 -5.87
CA MET A 50 8.89 -17.61 -5.06
C MET A 50 9.76 -17.83 -3.82
N ALA A 51 10.39 -16.78 -3.31
CA ALA A 51 11.05 -16.85 -2.01
C ALA A 51 9.97 -17.01 -0.92
N SER A 52 9.52 -18.26 -0.74
CA SER A 52 8.39 -18.63 0.10
C SER A 52 8.81 -19.05 1.51
N GLY A 53 10.11 -19.19 1.76
CA GLY A 53 10.71 -19.54 3.05
C GLY A 53 11.69 -18.46 3.54
N PRO A 54 12.59 -18.80 4.49
CA PRO A 54 13.58 -17.85 4.99
C PRO A 54 14.47 -17.31 3.86
N PRO A 55 15.06 -16.11 4.02
CA PRO A 55 15.80 -15.46 2.93
C PRO A 55 17.00 -16.30 2.49
N ARG A 56 17.13 -16.60 1.18
CA ARG A 56 18.15 -17.53 0.63
C ARG A 56 19.61 -17.16 0.94
N ASN A 57 19.87 -15.90 1.29
CA ASN A 57 21.21 -15.36 1.57
C ASN A 57 21.28 -14.59 2.91
N ALA A 58 20.25 -14.65 3.77
CA ALA A 58 20.37 -14.08 5.11
C ALA A 58 20.98 -15.12 6.03
N THR A 59 22.05 -14.75 6.74
CA THR A 59 22.44 -15.47 7.95
C THR A 59 21.25 -15.47 8.90
N GLU A 60 20.86 -16.66 9.34
CA GLU A 60 19.88 -16.83 10.42
C GLU A 60 20.27 -15.92 11.59
N ILE A 61 19.30 -15.19 12.15
CA ILE A 61 19.55 -14.32 13.30
C ILE A 61 20.11 -15.22 14.41
N SER A 62 21.34 -14.98 14.88
CA SER A 62 21.91 -15.80 15.95
C SER A 62 21.21 -15.56 17.28
N ASP A 63 21.33 -16.49 18.24
CA ASP A 63 20.75 -16.31 19.57
C ASP A 63 21.32 -15.08 20.30
N GLU A 64 22.60 -14.78 20.06
CA GLU A 64 23.26 -13.60 20.60
C GLU A 64 22.65 -12.31 20.02
N LEU A 65 22.48 -12.24 18.70
CA LEU A 65 21.87 -11.08 18.05
C LEU A 65 20.40 -10.92 18.46
N LEU A 66 19.66 -12.02 18.57
CA LEU A 66 18.28 -12.01 19.03
C LEU A 66 18.17 -11.45 20.47
N ALA A 67 19.07 -11.87 21.36
CA ALA A 67 19.12 -11.33 22.73
C ALA A 67 19.46 -9.84 22.76
N LYS A 68 20.42 -9.40 21.92
CA LYS A 68 20.79 -7.98 21.74
C LYS A 68 19.63 -7.13 21.25
N LEU A 69 18.90 -7.57 20.21
CA LEU A 69 17.68 -6.89 19.75
C LEU A 69 16.64 -6.79 20.87
N GLY A 70 16.54 -7.83 21.70
CA GLY A 70 15.67 -7.88 22.87
C GLY A 70 15.95 -6.82 23.94
N THR A 71 17.15 -6.23 23.99
CA THR A 71 17.46 -5.17 24.97
C THR A 71 16.89 -3.80 24.57
N LEU A 72 16.64 -3.57 23.27
CA LEU A 72 16.27 -2.25 22.73
C LEU A 72 14.76 -2.07 22.64
N SER A 73 14.23 -0.87 22.90
CA SER A 73 12.79 -0.59 22.76
C SER A 73 12.25 -0.86 21.34
N THR A 74 10.95 -1.14 21.20
CA THR A 74 10.33 -1.29 19.87
C THR A 74 10.48 -0.02 19.03
N GLN A 75 10.43 1.16 19.67
CA GLN A 75 10.64 2.46 19.03
C GLN A 75 12.05 2.62 18.49
N ALA A 76 13.08 2.29 19.28
CA ALA A 76 14.47 2.37 18.83
C ALA A 76 14.73 1.47 17.61
N LEU A 77 14.12 0.29 17.57
CA LEU A 77 14.23 -0.64 16.45
C LEU A 77 13.51 -0.13 15.18
N ILE A 78 12.31 0.45 15.32
CA ILE A 78 11.60 1.12 14.21
C ILE A 78 12.45 2.26 13.65
N ASP A 79 13.03 3.05 14.54
CA ASP A 79 13.88 4.17 14.21
C ASP A 79 15.18 3.74 13.51
N GLY A 80 15.75 2.59 13.90
CA GLY A 80 16.87 1.96 13.21
C GLY A 80 16.52 1.59 11.76
N LEU A 81 15.36 0.95 11.56
CA LEU A 81 14.86 0.62 10.22
C LEU A 81 14.55 1.87 9.39
N TRP A 82 13.97 2.91 10.01
CA TRP A 82 13.66 4.18 9.34
C TRP A 82 14.93 4.88 8.83
N VAL A 83 16.00 4.91 9.61
CA VAL A 83 17.32 5.44 9.20
C VAL A 83 17.85 4.73 7.95
N MET A 84 17.58 3.43 7.83
CA MET A 84 17.97 2.60 6.70
C MET A 84 17.02 2.74 5.49
N GLY A 85 15.95 3.53 5.61
CA GLY A 85 14.94 3.71 4.55
C GLY A 85 14.00 2.52 4.38
N TRP A 86 13.88 1.65 5.39
CA TRP A 86 12.91 0.56 5.37
C TRP A 86 11.49 1.08 5.61
N PRO A 87 10.47 0.43 5.01
CA PRO A 87 9.07 0.74 5.33
C PRO A 87 8.77 0.43 6.80
N THR A 88 7.64 0.93 7.27
CA THR A 88 7.20 0.68 8.64
C THR A 88 7.09 -0.83 8.93
N SER A 89 7.52 -1.23 10.12
CA SER A 89 7.65 -2.64 10.51
C SER A 89 6.86 -3.01 11.77
N HIS A 90 6.05 -2.09 12.29
CA HIS A 90 5.14 -2.35 13.40
C HIS A 90 3.89 -3.08 12.91
N ILE A 91 3.51 -4.18 13.54
CA ILE A 91 2.32 -4.96 13.17
C ILE A 91 1.09 -4.20 13.65
N MET A 92 0.36 -3.57 12.72
CA MET A 92 -0.81 -2.77 13.07
C MET A 92 -1.87 -3.60 13.78
N GLY A 93 -2.38 -3.05 14.88
CA GLY A 93 -3.40 -3.69 15.69
C GLY A 93 -2.86 -4.69 16.71
N ALA A 94 -1.66 -5.24 16.57
CA ALA A 94 -1.13 -6.20 17.53
C ALA A 94 -0.71 -5.52 18.85
N ARG A 95 -1.67 -5.36 19.77
CA ARG A 95 -1.48 -4.76 21.10
C ARG A 95 -1.30 -5.83 22.17
N PRO A 96 -0.55 -5.57 23.26
CA PRO A 96 -0.40 -6.52 24.34
C PRO A 96 -1.76 -6.89 24.93
N LEU A 97 -2.02 -8.19 25.12
CA LEU A 97 -3.24 -8.72 25.73
C LEU A 97 -3.33 -8.35 27.22
N THR A 98 -2.16 -8.24 27.86
CA THR A 98 -2.03 -7.97 29.29
C THR A 98 -1.05 -6.82 29.51
N GLU A 99 -1.51 -5.80 30.23
CA GLU A 99 -0.65 -4.73 30.71
C GLU A 99 0.47 -5.30 31.58
N GLY A 100 1.70 -4.89 31.32
CA GLY A 100 2.88 -5.37 32.03
C GLY A 100 3.34 -6.79 31.67
N GLN A 101 2.78 -7.42 30.62
CA GLN A 101 3.32 -8.69 30.11
C GLN A 101 4.82 -8.55 29.75
N PRO A 102 5.62 -9.62 29.89
CA PRO A 102 7.03 -9.59 29.55
C PRO A 102 7.24 -9.32 28.06
N LYS A 103 8.42 -8.81 27.74
CA LYS A 103 8.81 -8.55 26.37
C LYS A 103 8.82 -9.84 25.55
N THR A 104 8.29 -9.78 24.33
CA THR A 104 8.39 -10.85 23.35
C THR A 104 9.69 -10.70 22.57
N ILE A 105 10.48 -11.77 22.52
CA ILE A 105 11.75 -11.80 21.80
C ILE A 105 11.88 -13.17 21.14
N GLY A 106 11.71 -13.25 19.84
CA GLY A 106 11.93 -14.52 19.13
C GLY A 106 11.87 -14.42 17.63
N ARG A 107 12.19 -15.51 16.95
CA ARG A 107 12.15 -15.65 15.49
C ARG A 107 10.74 -16.02 15.05
N ALA A 108 10.27 -15.43 13.95
CA ALA A 108 8.93 -15.65 13.45
C ALA A 108 8.75 -17.09 12.93
N ILE A 109 7.71 -17.75 13.42
CA ILE A 109 7.05 -18.88 12.75
C ILE A 109 5.69 -18.37 12.31
N THR A 110 5.49 -18.33 11.01
CA THR A 110 4.32 -17.69 10.39
C THR A 110 3.21 -18.70 10.12
N ILE A 111 1.96 -18.33 10.39
CA ILE A 111 0.78 -19.10 9.99
C ILE A 111 -0.11 -18.21 9.14
N GLN A 112 -0.44 -18.69 7.94
CA GLN A 112 -1.33 -17.99 7.05
C GLN A 112 -2.78 -18.38 7.30
N PHE A 113 -3.66 -17.42 7.59
CA PHE A 113 -5.11 -17.62 7.51
C PHE A 113 -5.67 -17.08 6.18
N VAL A 114 -6.67 -17.78 5.66
CA VAL A 114 -7.42 -17.40 4.45
C VAL A 114 -8.93 -17.40 4.74
N PRO A 115 -9.74 -16.64 3.98
CA PRO A 115 -11.18 -16.62 4.16
C PRO A 115 -11.78 -18.02 4.05
N GLN A 116 -12.79 -18.28 4.86
CA GLN A 116 -13.48 -19.55 4.85
C GLN A 116 -14.12 -19.79 3.49
N ARG A 117 -13.88 -20.99 2.97
CA ARG A 117 -14.41 -21.46 1.69
C ARG A 117 -14.57 -22.98 1.72
N PRO A 118 -15.76 -23.53 1.40
CA PRO A 118 -16.00 -24.97 1.50
C PRO A 118 -15.12 -25.86 0.62
N ASP A 119 -14.66 -25.36 -0.54
CA ASP A 119 -13.71 -26.06 -1.41
C ASP A 119 -12.32 -26.10 -0.78
N ILE A 120 -11.81 -24.97 -0.32
CA ILE A 120 -10.50 -24.86 0.34
C ILE A 120 -10.46 -25.69 1.64
N MET A 121 -11.57 -25.77 2.39
CA MET A 121 -11.64 -26.62 3.59
C MET A 121 -11.46 -28.11 3.30
N LYS A 122 -11.87 -28.58 2.12
CA LYS A 122 -11.69 -29.98 1.73
C LYS A 122 -10.24 -30.29 1.38
N ASP A 123 -9.55 -29.30 0.80
CA ASP A 123 -8.16 -29.43 0.39
C ASP A 123 -7.18 -29.21 1.55
N LYS A 124 -7.62 -28.54 2.62
CA LYS A 124 -6.82 -28.30 3.82
C LYS A 124 -6.52 -29.64 4.53
N PRO A 125 -5.23 -29.97 4.78
CA PRO A 125 -4.88 -31.09 5.64
C PRO A 125 -5.56 -31.02 7.01
N ALA A 126 -6.01 -32.15 7.52
CA ALA A 126 -6.73 -32.27 8.79
C ALA A 126 -5.86 -32.91 9.86
N GLY A 127 -6.29 -32.83 11.12
CA GLY A 127 -5.55 -33.43 12.24
C GLY A 127 -4.16 -32.80 12.40
N MET A 128 -3.16 -33.60 12.76
CA MET A 128 -1.79 -33.15 13.04
C MET A 128 -1.09 -32.48 11.85
N ASP A 129 -1.53 -32.78 10.63
CA ASP A 129 -0.98 -32.20 9.41
C ASP A 129 -1.57 -30.81 9.10
N SER A 130 -2.48 -30.31 9.94
CA SER A 130 -3.04 -28.97 9.78
C SER A 130 -1.95 -27.90 9.96
N PRO A 131 -1.92 -26.84 9.13
CA PRO A 131 -0.85 -25.84 9.15
C PRO A 131 -0.59 -25.19 10.52
N GLU A 132 -1.62 -24.96 11.34
CA GLU A 132 -1.42 -24.39 12.66
C GLU A 132 -0.73 -25.36 13.64
N TYR A 133 -1.00 -26.66 13.54
CA TYR A 133 -0.39 -27.65 14.44
C TYR A 133 1.05 -27.95 14.04
N GLU A 134 1.33 -27.98 12.74
CA GLU A 134 2.71 -28.00 12.22
C GLU A 134 3.52 -26.83 12.80
N ALA A 135 2.99 -25.61 12.72
CA ALA A 135 3.65 -24.42 13.27
C ALA A 135 3.85 -24.50 14.79
N PHE A 136 2.88 -25.03 15.54
CA PHE A 136 2.99 -25.19 16.99
C PHE A 136 4.11 -26.16 17.37
N GLU A 137 4.34 -27.18 16.55
CA GLU A 137 5.41 -28.14 16.81
C GLU A 137 6.80 -27.63 16.41
N LEU A 138 6.89 -26.73 15.42
CA LEU A 138 8.12 -26.02 15.09
C LEU A 138 8.54 -25.00 16.16
N ALA A 139 7.59 -24.49 16.95
CA ALA A 139 7.86 -23.43 17.91
C ALA A 139 8.52 -23.92 19.20
N GLY A 140 9.40 -23.07 19.75
CA GLY A 140 10.05 -23.26 21.03
C GLY A 140 10.33 -21.92 21.73
N PRO A 141 11.19 -21.93 22.76
CA PRO A 141 11.45 -20.75 23.60
C PRO A 141 12.09 -19.54 22.93
N LYS A 142 12.53 -19.67 21.67
CA LYS A 142 13.13 -18.57 20.91
C LYS A 142 12.32 -18.23 19.68
N GLU A 143 11.10 -18.75 19.59
CA GLU A 143 10.22 -18.62 18.45
C GLU A 143 8.94 -17.92 18.87
N VAL A 144 8.47 -17.03 18.01
CA VAL A 144 7.22 -16.30 18.15
C VAL A 144 6.30 -16.76 17.04
N ILE A 145 5.12 -17.23 17.42
CA ILE A 145 4.09 -17.55 16.44
C ILE A 145 3.50 -16.24 15.92
N VAL A 146 3.51 -16.03 14.60
CA VAL A 146 2.91 -14.87 13.95
C VAL A 146 1.77 -15.32 13.05
N MET A 147 0.55 -14.92 13.36
CA MET A 147 -0.65 -15.32 12.62
C MET A 147 -1.29 -14.11 11.96
N ASN A 148 -1.39 -14.09 10.63
CA ASN A 148 -2.31 -13.14 10.02
C ASN A 148 -3.75 -13.61 10.22
N SER A 149 -4.66 -12.66 10.22
CA SER A 149 -6.10 -12.87 10.19
C SER A 149 -6.67 -12.30 8.91
N VAL A 150 -7.86 -12.77 8.51
CA VAL A 150 -8.59 -12.19 7.36
C VAL A 150 -9.26 -10.86 7.70
N GLY A 151 -9.34 -10.55 9.00
CA GLY A 151 -9.90 -9.32 9.54
C GLY A 151 -9.59 -9.16 11.03
N PRO A 152 -9.68 -7.94 11.56
CA PRO A 152 -9.21 -7.61 12.91
C PRO A 152 -9.99 -8.30 14.05
N TRP A 153 -11.25 -8.64 13.81
CA TRP A 153 -12.18 -9.15 14.84
C TRP A 153 -12.27 -10.67 14.91
N GLU A 154 -11.59 -11.37 14.01
CA GLU A 154 -11.70 -12.81 13.87
C GLU A 154 -10.74 -13.55 14.80
N SER A 155 -11.24 -14.59 15.45
CA SER A 155 -10.43 -15.40 16.37
C SER A 155 -9.45 -16.28 15.62
N VAL A 156 -8.14 -16.09 15.84
CA VAL A 156 -7.11 -17.02 15.34
C VAL A 156 -6.94 -18.26 16.22
N GLY A 157 -7.34 -18.17 17.49
CA GLY A 157 -7.32 -19.26 18.45
C GLY A 157 -7.79 -18.86 19.84
N GLY A 158 -7.68 -19.81 20.76
CA GLY A 158 -8.10 -19.71 22.15
C GLY A 158 -7.50 -20.85 22.96
N ASP A 159 -8.05 -21.08 24.15
CA ASP A 159 -7.54 -21.94 25.22
C ASP A 159 -6.80 -23.20 24.72
N ILE A 160 -7.53 -24.21 24.22
CA ILE A 160 -6.96 -25.53 23.89
C ILE A 160 -5.82 -25.44 22.87
N LYS A 161 -5.93 -24.55 21.87
CA LYS A 161 -4.87 -24.38 20.86
C LYS A 161 -3.62 -23.75 21.50
N PHE A 162 -3.80 -22.74 22.33
CA PHE A 162 -2.70 -21.99 22.93
C PHE A 162 -2.12 -22.64 24.18
N LEU A 163 -2.83 -23.59 24.79
CA LEU A 163 -2.28 -24.47 25.81
C LEU A 163 -1.02 -25.18 25.29
N ARG A 164 -1.03 -25.61 24.02
CA ARG A 164 0.14 -26.24 23.41
C ARG A 164 1.33 -25.28 23.30
N LEU A 165 1.08 -24.02 22.94
CA LEU A 165 2.11 -22.98 22.88
C LEU A 165 2.74 -22.72 24.25
N MET A 166 1.92 -22.69 25.31
CA MET A 166 2.39 -22.63 26.69
C MET A 166 3.28 -23.83 27.05
N GLN A 167 2.85 -25.06 26.70
CA GLN A 167 3.65 -26.28 26.94
C GLN A 167 5.00 -26.26 26.22
N LYS A 168 5.03 -25.70 25.00
CA LYS A 168 6.25 -25.51 24.20
C LYS A 168 7.10 -24.32 24.70
N LYS A 169 6.57 -23.55 25.66
CA LYS A 169 7.19 -22.37 26.27
C LYS A 169 7.60 -21.34 25.22
N VAL A 170 6.73 -21.08 24.24
CA VAL A 170 7.03 -20.16 23.15
C VAL A 170 7.39 -18.76 23.66
N ALA A 171 8.22 -18.05 22.90
CA ALA A 171 8.61 -16.69 23.26
C ALA A 171 7.43 -15.71 23.19
N GLY A 172 6.42 -16.00 22.37
CA GLY A 172 5.19 -15.22 22.30
C GLY A 172 4.26 -15.62 21.16
N LEU A 173 3.11 -14.95 21.09
CA LEU A 173 2.15 -15.02 20.00
C LEU A 173 1.82 -13.60 19.53
N VAL A 174 1.84 -13.37 18.22
CA VAL A 174 1.48 -12.09 17.60
C VAL A 174 0.46 -12.32 16.50
N THR A 175 -0.59 -11.51 16.47
CA THR A 175 -1.60 -11.52 15.41
C THR A 175 -2.21 -10.15 15.19
N ASP A 176 -2.62 -9.87 13.95
CA ASP A 176 -3.47 -8.74 13.60
C ASP A 176 -4.98 -9.05 13.70
N GLY A 177 -5.33 -10.28 14.12
CA GLY A 177 -6.68 -10.69 14.49
C GLY A 177 -6.95 -10.63 15.98
N SER A 178 -8.02 -11.30 16.41
CA SER A 178 -8.42 -11.38 17.81
C SER A 178 -8.14 -12.75 18.42
N VAL A 179 -8.13 -12.84 19.75
CA VAL A 179 -8.01 -14.11 20.49
C VAL A 179 -9.25 -14.39 21.34
N ARG A 180 -9.46 -15.66 21.70
CA ARG A 180 -10.52 -16.11 22.61
C ARG A 180 -9.94 -16.50 23.97
N ASP A 181 -10.84 -16.68 24.93
CA ASP A 181 -10.55 -17.26 26.24
C ASP A 181 -9.54 -16.42 27.05
N THR A 182 -9.65 -15.09 26.93
CA THR A 182 -8.73 -14.10 27.51
C THR A 182 -8.33 -14.37 28.95
N ALA A 183 -9.29 -14.74 29.81
CA ALA A 183 -9.01 -15.01 31.22
C ALA A 183 -8.04 -16.19 31.39
N VAL A 184 -8.16 -17.22 30.56
CA VAL A 184 -7.27 -18.39 30.56
C VAL A 184 -5.91 -18.04 29.96
N LEU A 185 -5.91 -17.35 28.81
CA LEU A 185 -4.67 -16.94 28.13
C LEU A 185 -3.78 -16.07 29.02
N ARG A 186 -4.37 -15.18 29.82
CA ARG A 186 -3.65 -14.37 30.81
C ARG A 186 -2.92 -15.22 31.86
N GLY A 187 -3.41 -16.42 32.15
CA GLY A 187 -2.78 -17.37 33.07
C GLY A 187 -1.66 -18.20 32.44
N TYR A 188 -1.48 -18.19 31.11
CA TYR A 188 -0.47 -19.00 30.42
C TYR A 188 0.94 -18.44 30.48
N GLY A 189 1.11 -17.18 30.86
CA GLY A 189 2.42 -16.61 31.20
C GLY A 189 3.35 -16.32 30.03
N PHE A 190 2.98 -16.66 28.79
CA PHE A 190 3.66 -16.17 27.60
C PHE A 190 2.96 -14.93 27.03
N PRO A 191 3.70 -13.97 26.47
CA PRO A 191 3.14 -12.73 25.97
C PRO A 191 2.32 -12.95 24.69
N VAL A 192 1.18 -12.27 24.61
CA VAL A 192 0.24 -12.32 23.47
C VAL A 192 0.00 -10.90 22.96
N PHE A 193 0.11 -10.72 21.65
CA PHE A 193 -0.22 -9.48 20.96
C PHE A 193 -1.34 -9.72 19.97
N CYS A 194 -2.43 -8.96 20.08
CA CYS A 194 -3.62 -9.13 19.27
C CYS A 194 -4.38 -7.81 19.07
N HIS A 195 -5.19 -7.74 18.02
CA HIS A 195 -6.10 -6.61 17.77
C HIS A 195 -7.14 -6.44 18.87
N SER A 196 -7.77 -7.53 19.27
CA SER A 196 -8.78 -7.52 20.32
C SER A 196 -8.97 -8.90 20.93
N THR A 197 -9.94 -8.98 21.84
CA THR A 197 -10.46 -10.23 22.36
C THR A 197 -11.89 -10.40 21.88
N THR A 198 -12.29 -11.63 21.59
CA THR A 198 -13.59 -11.89 20.97
C THR A 198 -14.20 -13.19 21.51
N PRO A 199 -15.54 -13.31 21.62
CA PRO A 199 -16.18 -14.60 21.84
C PRO A 199 -16.44 -15.37 20.54
N ARG A 200 -16.29 -14.73 19.37
CA ARG A 200 -16.60 -15.32 18.04
C ARG A 200 -15.72 -16.52 17.74
N GLN A 201 -16.29 -17.52 17.06
CA GLN A 201 -15.52 -18.66 16.56
C GLN A 201 -14.86 -18.31 15.22
N GLY A 202 -13.55 -18.50 15.12
CA GLY A 202 -12.78 -18.27 13.89
C GLY A 202 -13.20 -19.12 12.68
N PRO A 203 -13.44 -20.45 12.82
CA PRO A 203 -13.67 -21.34 11.68
C PRO A 203 -14.86 -21.01 10.76
N HIS A 204 -15.78 -20.15 11.18
CA HIS A 204 -16.87 -19.68 10.33
C HIS A 204 -16.46 -18.60 9.34
N VAL A 205 -15.35 -17.90 9.60
CA VAL A 205 -14.92 -16.73 8.82
C VAL A 205 -13.56 -16.97 8.16
N HIS A 206 -12.66 -17.70 8.82
CA HIS A 206 -11.35 -18.04 8.27
C HIS A 206 -10.81 -19.39 8.74
N GLN A 207 -9.76 -19.83 8.06
CA GLN A 207 -9.07 -21.08 8.38
C GLN A 207 -7.58 -20.93 8.15
N PRO A 208 -6.75 -21.65 8.93
CA PRO A 208 -5.32 -21.76 8.66
C PRO A 208 -5.13 -22.50 7.34
N TRP A 209 -4.16 -22.05 6.55
CA TRP A 209 -3.95 -22.54 5.18
C TRP A 209 -2.52 -22.96 4.93
N ALA A 210 -1.55 -22.21 5.45
CA ALA A 210 -0.15 -22.51 5.24
C ALA A 210 0.70 -22.24 6.49
N CYS A 211 1.70 -23.08 6.70
CA CYS A 211 2.71 -22.96 7.74
C CYS A 211 4.00 -22.44 7.11
N ASN A 212 4.71 -21.57 7.85
CA ASN A 212 6.07 -21.15 7.55
C ASN A 212 6.26 -20.52 6.14
N LEU A 213 5.25 -19.76 5.69
CA LEU A 213 5.31 -18.96 4.46
C LEU A 213 5.40 -17.45 4.76
N VAL A 214 5.83 -16.67 3.78
CA VAL A 214 5.73 -15.20 3.86
C VAL A 214 4.26 -14.77 3.98
N ILE A 215 3.92 -14.03 5.04
CA ILE A 215 2.57 -13.52 5.30
C ILE A 215 2.56 -11.99 5.39
N ASN A 216 1.38 -11.40 5.19
CA ASN A 216 1.09 -10.03 5.61
C ASN A 216 0.34 -10.10 6.94
N CYS A 217 0.90 -9.54 8.00
CA CYS A 217 0.26 -9.42 9.31
C CYS A 217 0.26 -7.94 9.72
N GLY A 218 -0.92 -7.34 9.86
CA GLY A 218 -1.08 -5.96 10.31
C GLY A 218 -0.42 -4.95 9.35
N GLY A 219 -0.45 -5.21 8.04
CA GLY A 219 0.18 -4.37 7.02
C GLY A 219 1.69 -4.59 6.84
N VAL A 220 2.31 -5.48 7.63
CA VAL A 220 3.74 -5.77 7.57
C VAL A 220 3.98 -7.14 6.95
N THR A 221 4.98 -7.22 6.07
CA THR A 221 5.44 -8.51 5.53
C THR A 221 6.32 -9.20 6.56
N VAL A 222 5.94 -10.42 6.95
CA VAL A 222 6.70 -11.24 7.90
C VAL A 222 7.20 -12.48 7.18
N ARG A 223 8.51 -12.72 7.25
CA ARG A 223 9.11 -13.98 6.78
C ARG A 223 9.44 -14.89 7.96
N PRO A 224 9.40 -16.21 7.76
CA PRO A 224 10.04 -17.15 8.66
C PRO A 224 11.46 -16.73 9.03
N GLY A 225 11.76 -16.72 10.32
CA GLY A 225 13.10 -16.39 10.84
C GLY A 225 13.38 -14.90 11.05
N ASP A 226 12.49 -13.99 10.64
CA ASP A 226 12.60 -12.58 11.02
C ASP A 226 12.48 -12.44 12.55
N ALA A 227 13.17 -11.47 13.15
CA ALA A 227 13.04 -11.25 14.59
C ALA A 227 11.75 -10.47 14.89
N ILE A 228 11.01 -10.94 15.88
CA ILE A 228 9.83 -10.32 16.44
C ILE A 228 10.16 -9.84 17.83
N ILE A 229 10.14 -8.53 18.00
CA ILE A 229 10.33 -7.86 19.28
C ILE A 229 9.03 -7.17 19.65
N GLY A 230 8.52 -7.39 20.86
CA GLY A 230 7.28 -6.74 21.30
C GLY A 230 7.34 -6.31 22.76
N ASP A 231 6.88 -5.10 23.05
CA ASP A 231 6.79 -4.51 24.38
C ASP A 231 5.37 -3.96 24.64
N GLN A 232 5.19 -2.97 25.53
CA GLN A 232 3.84 -2.46 25.82
C GLN A 232 3.24 -1.62 24.67
N ASP A 233 4.06 -1.16 23.72
CA ASP A 233 3.60 -0.31 22.62
C ASP A 233 3.21 -1.11 21.36
N GLY A 234 3.61 -2.37 21.29
CA GLY A 234 3.21 -3.29 20.22
C GLY A 234 4.30 -4.28 19.85
N ALA A 235 4.18 -4.87 18.67
CA ALA A 235 5.16 -5.81 18.11
C ALA A 235 5.75 -5.28 16.79
N VAL A 236 7.07 -5.45 16.62
CA VAL A 236 7.82 -5.01 15.45
C VAL A 236 8.56 -6.17 14.80
N VAL A 237 8.70 -6.10 13.48
CA VAL A 237 9.36 -7.12 12.65
C VAL A 237 10.71 -6.59 12.20
N ILE A 238 11.78 -7.30 12.52
CA ILE A 238 13.14 -6.97 12.10
C ILE A 238 13.59 -8.00 11.07
N PRO A 239 13.72 -7.61 9.78
CA PRO A 239 14.11 -8.54 8.74
C PRO A 239 15.48 -9.15 9.00
N ALA A 240 15.59 -10.48 8.90
CA ALA A 240 16.82 -11.20 9.24
C ALA A 240 18.06 -10.70 8.48
N ALA A 241 17.88 -10.26 7.23
CA ALA A 241 18.96 -9.78 6.35
C ALA A 241 19.64 -8.49 6.85
N VAL A 242 18.98 -7.70 7.69
CA VAL A 242 19.48 -6.40 8.18
C VAL A 242 19.50 -6.29 9.71
N ALA A 243 19.16 -7.36 10.41
CA ALA A 243 19.00 -7.36 11.87
C ALA A 243 20.22 -6.82 12.63
N GLN A 244 21.44 -7.15 12.21
CA GLN A 244 22.66 -6.64 12.84
C GLN A 244 22.82 -5.13 12.65
N GLU A 245 22.61 -4.64 11.43
CA GLU A 245 22.73 -3.20 11.13
C GLU A 245 21.66 -2.39 11.85
N VAL A 246 20.43 -2.93 11.95
CA VAL A 246 19.34 -2.31 12.74
C VAL A 246 19.74 -2.21 14.21
N TYR A 247 20.27 -3.28 14.80
CA TYR A 247 20.76 -3.25 16.18
C TYR A 247 21.84 -2.19 16.38
N ASP A 248 22.86 -2.16 15.53
CA ASP A 248 23.98 -1.23 15.65
C ASP A 248 23.51 0.24 15.59
N ILE A 249 22.56 0.55 14.70
CA ILE A 249 21.96 1.89 14.60
C ILE A 249 21.12 2.22 15.83
N ALA A 250 20.20 1.33 16.20
CA ALA A 250 19.26 1.56 17.30
C ALA A 250 19.98 1.69 18.65
N HIS A 251 20.94 0.80 18.92
CA HIS A 251 21.77 0.84 20.13
C HIS A 251 22.61 2.12 20.20
N SER A 252 23.22 2.55 19.09
CA SER A 252 23.97 3.80 19.05
C SER A 252 23.10 5.03 19.36
N ARG A 253 21.80 4.99 19.02
CA ARG A 253 20.87 6.10 19.27
C ARG A 253 20.44 6.13 20.74
N GLU A 254 20.12 4.98 21.34
CA GLU A 254 19.79 4.93 22.78
C GLU A 254 20.92 5.50 23.65
N ILE A 255 22.19 5.21 23.33
CA ILE A 255 23.35 5.80 24.02
C ILE A 255 23.34 7.34 23.94
N ILE A 256 23.02 7.91 22.77
CA ILE A 256 22.95 9.35 22.57
C ILE A 256 21.78 9.94 23.36
N GLU A 257 20.62 9.29 23.34
CA GLU A 257 19.43 9.72 24.06
C GLU A 257 19.64 9.71 25.57
N ASP A 258 20.31 8.69 26.12
CA ASP A 258 20.66 8.62 27.55
C ASP A 258 21.58 9.76 27.99
N VAL A 259 22.58 10.11 27.17
CA VAL A 259 23.45 11.26 27.41
C VAL A 259 22.66 12.56 27.44
N VAL A 260 21.74 12.74 26.48
CA VAL A 260 20.90 13.93 26.37
C VAL A 260 19.90 14.01 27.53
N LYS A 261 19.31 12.88 27.93
CA LYS A 261 18.41 12.80 29.07
C LYS A 261 19.12 13.17 30.37
N THR A 262 20.29 12.59 30.61
CA THR A 262 21.12 12.90 31.80
C THR A 262 21.47 14.39 31.85
N GLU A 263 21.80 14.98 30.70
CA GLU A 263 22.10 16.41 30.61
C GLU A 263 20.86 17.27 30.89
N LEU A 264 19.68 16.90 30.38
CA LEU A 264 18.43 17.63 30.63
C LEU A 264 17.92 17.49 32.06
N GLU A 265 18.24 16.39 32.75
CA GLU A 265 17.96 16.22 34.17
C GLU A 265 18.83 17.16 35.03
N GLN A 266 20.09 17.36 34.65
CA GLN A 266 21.02 18.27 35.34
C GLN A 266 20.80 19.73 34.97
N ASN A 267 20.49 20.00 33.71
CA ASN A 267 20.31 21.32 33.12
C ASN A 267 18.97 21.40 32.37
N PRO A 268 17.85 21.62 33.07
CA PRO A 268 16.52 21.63 32.47
C PRO A 268 16.36 22.64 31.34
N GLY A 269 15.77 22.20 30.23
CA GLY A 269 15.53 23.03 29.05
C GLY A 269 14.75 22.29 27.95
N PRO A 270 14.41 22.97 26.83
CA PRO A 270 13.69 22.33 25.74
C PRO A 270 14.58 21.26 25.06
N PRO A 271 14.09 20.03 24.85
CA PRO A 271 14.91 18.93 24.30
C PRO A 271 15.37 19.21 22.87
N GLY A 272 14.64 20.06 22.13
CA GLY A 272 14.98 20.49 20.76
C GLY A 272 16.39 21.07 20.61
N ARG A 273 17.02 21.56 21.69
CA ARG A 273 18.42 22.01 21.70
C ARG A 273 19.41 20.94 21.25
N TYR A 274 19.09 19.67 21.52
CA TYR A 274 19.96 18.53 21.26
C TYR A 274 19.52 17.69 20.05
N TYR A 275 18.60 18.20 19.21
CA TYR A 275 18.20 17.54 17.97
C TYR A 275 19.01 18.05 16.77
N PRO A 276 19.18 17.23 15.70
CA PRO A 276 18.68 15.86 15.54
C PRO A 276 19.67 14.77 16.04
N PHE A 277 19.16 13.62 16.48
CA PHE A 277 19.95 12.48 16.99
C PHE A 277 20.62 11.60 15.91
N HIS A 278 20.57 12.03 14.63
CA HIS A 278 21.10 11.23 13.53
C HIS A 278 22.62 11.39 13.42
N SER A 279 23.38 10.37 13.80
CA SER A 279 24.86 10.36 13.84
C SER A 279 25.55 10.84 12.56
N LYS A 280 24.94 10.63 11.38
CA LYS A 280 25.45 11.15 10.09
C LYS A 280 25.27 12.67 9.88
N MET A 281 24.52 13.34 10.76
CA MET A 281 24.18 14.76 10.69
C MET A 281 24.54 15.55 11.96
N ILE A 282 25.16 14.91 12.96
CA ILE A 282 25.59 15.62 14.17
C ILE A 282 26.82 16.46 13.82
N LYS A 283 26.65 17.77 13.76
CA LYS A 283 27.78 18.69 13.58
C LYS A 283 28.55 18.78 14.90
N GLU A 284 29.88 18.71 14.84
CA GLU A 284 30.76 18.77 16.03
C GLU A 284 30.55 20.06 16.84
N ASP A 285 30.25 21.17 16.17
CA ASP A 285 30.03 22.48 16.78
C ASP A 285 28.62 22.69 17.35
N SER A 286 27.68 21.77 17.05
CA SER A 286 26.31 21.81 17.57
C SER A 286 26.25 21.55 19.08
N PRO A 287 25.18 21.96 19.77
CA PRO A 287 25.01 21.66 21.19
C PRO A 287 25.11 20.16 21.50
N LEU A 288 24.55 19.30 20.63
CA LEU A 288 24.67 17.84 20.76
C LEU A 288 26.10 17.36 20.51
N GLY A 289 26.78 17.85 19.46
CA GLY A 289 28.15 17.45 19.16
C GLY A 289 29.13 17.79 20.27
N LYS A 290 28.99 18.97 20.88
CA LYS A 290 29.78 19.39 22.05
C LYS A 290 29.51 18.53 23.28
N LEU A 291 28.23 18.20 23.52
CA LEU A 291 27.83 17.34 24.64
C LEU A 291 28.39 15.92 24.49
N LEU A 292 28.28 15.33 23.29
CA LEU A 292 28.84 14.00 23.03
C LEU A 292 30.37 14.00 23.20
N THR A 293 31.05 15.02 22.68
CA THR A 293 32.50 15.16 22.81
C THR A 293 32.94 15.28 24.28
N SER A 294 32.20 16.01 25.11
CA SER A 294 32.51 16.15 26.54
C SER A 294 32.37 14.83 27.32
N LYS A 295 31.58 13.88 26.80
CA LYS A 295 31.41 12.52 27.33
C LYS A 295 32.33 11.50 26.65
N GLY A 296 33.24 11.92 25.78
CA GLY A 296 34.17 11.04 25.07
C GLY A 296 33.54 10.26 23.90
N ILE A 297 32.34 10.65 23.45
CA ILE A 297 31.63 10.02 22.33
C ILE A 297 31.90 10.82 21.06
N THR A 298 32.41 10.17 20.02
CA THR A 298 32.74 10.84 18.75
C THR A 298 31.46 11.19 17.98
N PRO A 299 31.18 12.48 17.69
CA PRO A 299 29.94 12.91 17.03
C PRO A 299 29.80 12.40 15.58
N THR A 300 30.93 12.08 14.94
CA THR A 300 31.05 11.72 13.53
C THR A 300 31.75 10.36 13.38
N GLY A 301 30.97 9.27 13.41
CA GLY A 301 31.39 8.00 12.80
C GLY A 301 32.40 7.12 13.56
N GLY A 302 32.50 7.21 14.88
CA GLY A 302 33.37 6.34 15.68
C GLY A 302 32.80 4.94 15.95
N PHE A 303 31.48 4.79 16.11
CA PHE A 303 30.89 3.52 16.57
C PHE A 303 30.73 2.46 15.46
N MET A 304 30.67 2.86 14.18
CA MET A 304 30.48 1.93 13.05
C MET A 304 31.77 1.57 12.29
N LYS A 305 32.89 2.28 12.49
CA LYS A 305 34.09 2.10 11.67
C LYS A 305 34.94 0.88 12.09
N GLY A 306 34.73 0.36 13.30
CA GLY A 306 35.50 -0.77 13.85
C GLY A 306 34.99 -2.17 13.47
N MET A 307 33.80 -2.29 12.88
CA MET A 307 33.17 -3.61 12.60
C MET A 307 33.08 -3.96 11.10
N HIS A 308 33.38 -3.02 10.20
CA HIS A 308 33.30 -3.25 8.74
C HIS A 308 34.63 -3.60 8.05
N SER A 309 35.73 -3.82 8.78
CA SER A 309 37.03 -4.20 8.18
C SER A 309 37.21 -5.70 7.93
N ALA A 310 36.23 -6.55 8.22
CA ALA A 310 36.35 -8.01 8.07
C ALA A 310 35.20 -8.63 7.24
N ALA A 311 34.86 -8.08 6.08
CA ALA A 311 33.95 -8.75 5.12
C ALA A 311 34.09 -8.30 3.65
N ARG A 312 35.23 -7.75 3.23
CA ARG A 312 35.49 -7.53 1.79
C ARG A 312 36.48 -8.56 1.26
N GLY A 313 35.93 -9.68 0.80
CA GLY A 313 36.62 -10.65 -0.03
C GLY A 313 35.72 -11.10 -1.19
N GLY A 314 35.93 -10.52 -2.38
CA GLY A 314 35.38 -10.96 -3.68
C GLY A 314 33.91 -10.62 -3.95
N GLN A 315 33.46 -10.18 -5.11
CA GLN A 315 34.08 -9.97 -6.43
C GLN A 315 33.33 -8.85 -7.17
N GLU A 316 34.07 -8.07 -7.95
CA GLU A 316 33.58 -7.26 -9.07
C GLU A 316 33.29 -8.13 -10.32
N LYS A 317 32.53 -7.52 -11.26
CA LYS A 317 32.24 -7.90 -12.68
C LYS A 317 31.00 -8.80 -12.82
N TYR A 318 29.97 -8.51 -13.63
CA TYR A 318 29.83 -7.88 -14.96
C TYR A 318 28.49 -7.09 -15.00
N PHE A 319 28.17 -6.10 -15.83
CA PHE A 319 28.35 -5.93 -17.28
C PHE A 319 28.33 -4.45 -17.66
N GLY A 320 29.20 -4.05 -18.59
CA GLY A 320 29.12 -2.79 -19.32
C GLY A 320 28.70 -3.00 -20.78
N ASN A 321 27.87 -2.06 -21.25
CA ASN A 321 27.71 -1.47 -22.59
C ASN A 321 27.83 -2.31 -23.88
N ASN A 322 26.80 -2.14 -24.73
CA ASN A 322 26.89 -1.63 -26.12
C ASN A 322 25.46 -1.27 -26.58
N TYR A 323 25.16 -0.03 -26.99
CA TYR A 323 25.15 0.52 -28.36
C TYR A 323 24.39 1.88 -28.24
N TYR A 324 24.59 2.99 -28.97
CA TYR A 324 25.24 3.35 -30.24
C TYR A 324 25.81 4.78 -30.12
N ARG A 325 26.81 5.05 -30.95
CA ARG A 325 27.57 6.31 -31.09
C ARG A 325 27.23 6.98 -32.43
N GLY A 326 27.35 8.31 -32.49
CA GLY A 326 27.51 9.12 -33.71
C GLY A 326 26.47 10.24 -33.78
N GLY A 327 26.75 11.52 -34.07
CA GLY A 327 27.91 12.40 -34.31
C GLY A 327 27.37 13.82 -33.99
N THR A 328 28.04 14.96 -34.03
CA THR A 328 29.33 15.48 -34.50
C THR A 328 29.49 16.88 -33.89
N ASN A 329 30.73 17.33 -33.69
CA ASN A 329 31.14 18.62 -33.12
C ASN A 329 30.58 19.86 -33.83
N VAL A 330 30.34 20.97 -33.08
CA VAL A 330 30.82 22.33 -33.43
C VAL A 330 31.12 23.15 -32.17
N ARG A 331 32.30 23.82 -32.18
CA ARG A 331 32.87 24.78 -31.21
C ARG A 331 32.18 26.17 -31.27
N SER A 332 32.11 26.88 -30.14
CA SER A 332 32.68 28.25 -29.92
C SER A 332 32.40 28.66 -28.45
N SER A 333 33.38 28.87 -27.57
CA SER A 333 34.34 29.98 -27.42
C SER A 333 33.78 31.27 -26.79
N ARG A 334 34.32 31.56 -25.57
CA ARG A 334 34.47 32.87 -24.88
C ARG A 334 33.22 33.50 -24.25
N ASN A 335 33.28 34.21 -23.13
CA ASN A 335 34.14 34.29 -21.93
C ASN A 335 33.50 35.40 -21.07
N ASN A 336 33.53 35.26 -19.73
CA ASN A 336 33.34 36.32 -18.71
C ASN A 336 31.94 36.99 -18.62
N THR A 337 31.32 37.21 -17.45
CA THR A 337 31.81 37.27 -16.07
C THR A 337 30.62 37.21 -15.09
N ARG A 338 30.76 36.38 -14.06
CA ARG A 338 30.27 36.51 -12.66
C ARG A 338 28.90 37.15 -12.40
N ASN A 339 27.94 36.32 -11.95
CA ASN A 339 27.31 36.55 -10.65
C ASN A 339 26.76 35.26 -10.00
N SER A 340 27.29 34.99 -8.80
CA SER A 340 26.70 34.32 -7.63
C SER A 340 25.84 33.05 -7.78
N ASN A 341 26.47 31.91 -7.47
CA ASN A 341 26.00 30.86 -6.57
C ASN A 341 24.49 30.57 -6.51
N ASN A 342 23.98 29.76 -7.44
CA ASN A 342 22.70 29.07 -7.24
C ASN A 342 22.63 27.71 -7.96
N ALA A 343 23.66 26.87 -7.77
CA ALA A 343 23.71 25.56 -8.42
C ALA A 343 24.41 24.51 -7.53
N MET A 344 23.84 24.21 -6.37
CA MET A 344 24.19 23.00 -5.63
C MET A 344 22.97 22.38 -4.94
N PHE A 345 21.83 22.33 -5.64
CA PHE A 345 20.66 21.51 -5.29
C PHE A 345 19.92 21.14 -6.59
N LYS A 346 20.49 20.26 -7.40
CA LYS A 346 19.67 19.47 -8.34
C LYS A 346 19.44 18.12 -7.69
N ARG A 347 18.41 18.07 -6.83
CA ARG A 347 17.69 16.83 -6.51
C ARG A 347 17.41 16.13 -7.84
N ASN A 348 17.61 14.82 -7.92
CA ASN A 348 17.03 14.03 -9.02
C ASN A 348 15.52 14.22 -8.95
N MET A 349 14.99 15.17 -9.74
CA MET A 349 13.57 15.41 -9.83
C MET A 349 12.94 14.20 -10.49
N SER A 350 11.82 13.73 -9.93
CA SER A 350 10.97 12.74 -10.58
C SER A 350 10.67 13.18 -12.02
N SER A 351 10.59 12.23 -12.95
CA SER A 351 10.21 12.51 -14.35
C SER A 351 8.82 13.14 -14.48
N TYR A 352 8.01 13.07 -13.42
CA TYR A 352 6.66 13.63 -13.34
C TYR A 352 6.61 14.99 -12.63
N ALA A 353 7.74 15.49 -12.11
CA ALA A 353 7.77 16.75 -11.39
C ALA A 353 7.31 17.91 -12.29
N ARG A 354 6.31 18.65 -11.82
CA ARG A 354 5.80 19.86 -12.46
C ARG A 354 6.35 21.11 -11.80
N SER A 355 6.25 22.23 -12.49
CA SER A 355 6.64 23.53 -11.94
C SER A 355 5.55 24.06 -11.00
N GLN A 356 5.93 24.87 -10.01
CA GLN A 356 4.95 25.55 -9.16
C GLN A 356 3.99 26.43 -9.98
N SER A 357 4.49 27.08 -11.04
CA SER A 357 3.64 27.85 -11.96
C SER A 357 2.60 27.02 -12.69
N ASP A 358 2.94 25.78 -13.09
CA ASP A 358 1.98 24.85 -13.72
C ASP A 358 0.89 24.44 -12.71
N TYR A 359 1.29 24.12 -11.48
CA TYR A 359 0.36 23.82 -10.40
C TYR A 359 -0.60 24.99 -10.10
N ASP A 360 -0.06 26.20 -9.99
CA ASP A 360 -0.86 27.40 -9.70
C ASP A 360 -1.81 27.73 -10.87
N GLU A 361 -1.38 27.53 -12.12
CA GLU A 361 -2.22 27.68 -13.31
C GLU A 361 -3.37 26.67 -13.30
N VAL A 362 -3.10 25.39 -13.03
CA VAL A 362 -4.12 24.33 -12.96
C VAL A 362 -5.13 24.64 -11.87
N LEU A 363 -4.66 24.95 -10.65
CA LEU A 363 -5.53 25.27 -9.53
C LEU A 363 -6.38 26.52 -9.82
N LYS A 364 -5.78 27.58 -10.36
CA LYS A 364 -6.49 28.80 -10.76
C LYS A 364 -7.56 28.51 -11.81
N THR A 365 -7.25 27.69 -12.80
CA THR A 365 -8.18 27.34 -13.88
C THR A 365 -9.38 26.57 -13.34
N ILE A 366 -9.17 25.64 -12.41
CA ILE A 366 -10.25 24.91 -11.75
C ILE A 366 -11.16 25.87 -10.98
N LEU A 367 -10.59 26.78 -10.19
CA LEU A 367 -11.34 27.73 -9.37
C LEU A 367 -12.02 28.84 -10.18
N GLN A 368 -11.49 29.15 -11.37
CA GLN A 368 -12.09 30.13 -12.28
C GLN A 368 -13.31 29.54 -13.01
N HIS A 369 -13.20 28.33 -13.54
CA HIS A 369 -14.28 27.73 -14.35
C HIS A 369 -15.33 27.00 -13.53
N LYS A 370 -14.95 26.45 -12.37
CA LYS A 370 -15.80 25.80 -11.36
C LYS A 370 -16.61 24.57 -11.81
N ALA A 371 -16.91 24.39 -13.10
CA ALA A 371 -17.70 23.28 -13.63
C ALA A 371 -16.79 22.26 -14.32
N CYS A 372 -16.75 21.03 -13.79
CA CYS A 372 -16.02 19.90 -14.40
C CYS A 372 -16.99 18.89 -15.03
N ALA A 373 -16.81 18.57 -16.31
CA ALA A 373 -17.53 17.51 -16.98
C ALA A 373 -16.81 16.17 -16.77
N VAL A 374 -17.44 15.26 -16.03
CA VAL A 374 -16.87 13.96 -15.66
C VAL A 374 -17.50 12.84 -16.49
N LEU A 375 -16.78 12.35 -17.49
CA LEU A 375 -17.31 11.34 -18.41
C LEU A 375 -17.01 9.92 -17.94
N ARG A 376 -18.10 9.19 -17.69
CA ARG A 376 -18.14 7.74 -17.62
C ARG A 376 -19.17 7.22 -18.62
N THR A 377 -18.75 6.32 -19.51
CA THR A 377 -19.65 5.59 -20.40
C THR A 377 -19.01 4.27 -20.82
N LEU A 378 -19.84 3.28 -21.15
CA LEU A 378 -19.40 1.98 -21.69
C LEU A 378 -19.61 1.89 -23.21
N HIS A 379 -20.11 2.95 -23.85
CA HIS A 379 -20.33 2.97 -25.29
C HIS A 379 -19.03 3.28 -26.05
N GLU A 380 -18.36 2.24 -26.52
CA GLU A 380 -17.15 2.36 -27.35
C GLU A 380 -17.38 3.22 -28.60
N GLY A 381 -16.34 3.92 -29.05
CA GLY A 381 -16.40 4.84 -30.21
C GLY A 381 -17.16 6.15 -29.98
N LYS A 382 -17.78 6.34 -28.80
CA LYS A 382 -18.60 7.51 -28.48
C LYS A 382 -18.02 8.43 -27.40
N VAL A 383 -16.90 8.03 -26.80
CA VAL A 383 -16.27 8.70 -25.66
C VAL A 383 -15.86 10.13 -26.00
N GLU A 384 -15.07 10.31 -27.05
CA GLU A 384 -14.60 11.64 -27.48
C GLU A 384 -15.75 12.51 -27.96
N LEU A 385 -16.69 11.95 -28.74
CA LEU A 385 -17.86 12.67 -29.26
C LEU A 385 -18.77 13.21 -28.15
N ALA A 386 -18.99 12.41 -27.10
CA ALA A 386 -19.76 12.86 -25.94
C ALA A 386 -19.06 14.00 -25.20
N MET A 387 -17.74 13.89 -24.99
CA MET A 387 -16.98 14.96 -24.35
C MET A 387 -16.93 16.22 -25.23
N ASP A 388 -16.77 16.08 -26.54
CA ASP A 388 -16.83 17.20 -27.49
C ASP A 388 -18.17 17.94 -27.43
N ALA A 389 -19.28 17.21 -27.33
CA ALA A 389 -20.59 17.82 -27.12
C ALA A 389 -20.65 18.63 -25.83
N ALA A 390 -20.11 18.12 -24.72
CA ALA A 390 -20.03 18.87 -23.46
C ALA A 390 -19.15 20.12 -23.58
N VAL A 391 -18.03 20.04 -24.30
CA VAL A 391 -17.15 21.19 -24.56
C VAL A 391 -17.83 22.24 -25.46
N ARG A 392 -18.57 21.83 -26.50
CA ARG A 392 -19.43 22.73 -27.30
C ARG A 392 -20.45 23.45 -26.43
N GLY A 393 -20.98 22.77 -25.41
CA GLY A 393 -21.86 23.35 -24.40
C GLY A 393 -21.17 24.33 -23.43
N GLY A 394 -19.84 24.44 -23.45
CA GLY A 394 -19.11 25.47 -22.71
C GLY A 394 -18.27 24.96 -21.54
N PHE A 395 -18.17 23.65 -21.32
CA PHE A 395 -17.25 23.10 -20.32
C PHE A 395 -15.80 23.43 -20.69
N LYS A 396 -15.03 23.84 -19.67
CA LYS A 396 -13.60 24.15 -19.78
C LYS A 396 -12.71 23.21 -18.97
N LEU A 397 -13.29 22.50 -18.02
CA LEU A 397 -12.64 21.44 -17.26
C LEU A 397 -13.30 20.11 -17.66
N VAL A 398 -12.50 19.14 -18.06
CA VAL A 398 -12.98 17.82 -18.48
C VAL A 398 -12.22 16.72 -17.74
N GLU A 399 -12.92 15.68 -17.31
CA GLU A 399 -12.37 14.53 -16.59
C GLU A 399 -12.81 13.25 -17.30
N PHE A 400 -11.86 12.48 -17.85
CA PHE A 400 -12.12 11.12 -18.29
C PHE A 400 -11.87 10.15 -17.14
N THR A 401 -12.82 9.25 -16.90
CA THR A 401 -12.63 8.21 -15.87
C THR A 401 -11.87 7.02 -16.42
N MET A 402 -10.95 6.43 -15.64
CA MET A 402 -10.25 5.18 -16.02
C MET A 402 -11.18 3.99 -16.21
N THR A 403 -12.44 4.09 -15.76
CA THR A 403 -13.50 3.11 -16.01
C THR A 403 -14.13 3.20 -17.41
N THR A 404 -13.81 4.24 -18.18
CA THR A 404 -14.28 4.40 -19.56
C THR A 404 -13.37 3.61 -20.51
N PRO A 405 -13.90 2.72 -21.38
CA PRO A 405 -13.12 2.05 -22.40
C PRO A 405 -12.39 3.05 -23.31
N GLY A 406 -11.11 2.81 -23.60
CA GLY A 406 -10.30 3.69 -24.45
C GLY A 406 -9.96 5.06 -23.82
N TRP A 407 -10.10 5.22 -22.49
CA TRP A 407 -9.85 6.50 -21.83
C TRP A 407 -8.45 7.08 -22.12
N ALA A 408 -7.41 6.25 -22.22
CA ALA A 408 -6.03 6.72 -22.39
C ALA A 408 -5.83 7.41 -23.76
N ASP A 409 -6.41 6.84 -24.82
CA ASP A 409 -6.36 7.43 -26.17
C ASP A 409 -7.17 8.73 -26.22
N ALA A 410 -8.36 8.75 -25.61
CA ALA A 410 -9.18 9.95 -25.50
C ALA A 410 -8.45 11.07 -24.75
N VAL A 411 -7.79 10.74 -23.64
CA VAL A 411 -6.95 11.66 -22.85
C VAL A 411 -5.78 12.19 -23.69
N ALA A 412 -5.07 11.34 -24.43
CA ALA A 412 -3.97 11.75 -25.30
C ALA A 412 -4.43 12.67 -26.45
N ASN A 413 -5.64 12.48 -26.96
CA ASN A 413 -6.23 13.35 -27.98
C ASN A 413 -6.68 14.69 -27.39
N PHE A 414 -7.35 14.68 -26.25
CA PHE A 414 -7.77 15.90 -25.56
C PHE A 414 -6.61 16.71 -24.98
N ALA A 415 -5.51 16.07 -24.60
CA ALA A 415 -4.31 16.76 -24.12
C ALA A 415 -3.67 17.69 -25.16
N LYS A 416 -3.94 17.47 -26.45
CA LYS A 416 -3.47 18.34 -27.56
C LYS A 416 -4.28 19.62 -27.68
N ARG A 417 -5.43 19.70 -27.00
CA ARG A 417 -6.35 20.84 -27.09
C ARG A 417 -5.94 21.94 -26.12
N THR A 418 -6.12 23.19 -26.55
CA THR A 418 -5.84 24.38 -25.74
C THR A 418 -7.11 25.06 -25.21
N ASP A 419 -8.29 24.64 -25.68
CA ASP A 419 -9.58 25.24 -25.32
C ASP A 419 -10.20 24.66 -24.05
N VAL A 420 -9.61 23.57 -23.52
CA VAL A 420 -10.03 22.86 -22.30
C VAL A 420 -8.83 22.38 -21.49
N MET A 421 -9.01 22.23 -20.19
CA MET A 421 -8.08 21.57 -19.28
C MET A 421 -8.59 20.17 -18.95
N MET A 422 -7.77 19.16 -19.23
CA MET A 422 -8.13 17.77 -19.08
C MET A 422 -7.45 17.14 -17.85
N GLY A 423 -8.24 16.43 -17.06
CA GLY A 423 -7.79 15.58 -15.96
C GLY A 423 -8.29 14.15 -16.09
N VAL A 424 -7.81 13.28 -15.21
CA VAL A 424 -8.20 11.87 -15.19
C VAL A 424 -8.74 11.48 -13.82
N GLY A 425 -9.90 10.85 -13.86
CA GLY A 425 -10.63 10.38 -12.70
C GLY A 425 -10.57 8.87 -12.50
N THR A 426 -10.98 8.40 -11.33
CA THR A 426 -10.92 6.98 -10.95
C THR A 426 -9.50 6.44 -10.82
N VAL A 427 -8.56 7.30 -10.45
CA VAL A 427 -7.18 6.89 -10.10
C VAL A 427 -7.19 6.21 -8.73
N LEU A 428 -6.68 4.97 -8.67
CA LEU A 428 -6.70 4.15 -7.45
C LEU A 428 -5.31 3.77 -6.92
N SER A 429 -4.25 4.17 -7.62
CA SER A 429 -2.87 3.91 -7.24
C SER A 429 -1.92 4.96 -7.82
N VAL A 430 -0.68 5.00 -7.32
CA VAL A 430 0.37 5.86 -7.89
C VAL A 430 0.68 5.48 -9.34
N ASP A 431 0.60 4.19 -9.70
CA ASP A 431 0.83 3.76 -11.07
C ASP A 431 -0.30 4.17 -12.02
N ASP A 432 -1.54 4.24 -11.52
CA ASP A 432 -2.64 4.83 -12.27
C ASP A 432 -2.46 6.34 -12.47
N ALA A 433 -1.96 7.05 -11.45
CA ALA A 433 -1.63 8.47 -11.57
C ALA A 433 -0.55 8.69 -12.62
N LYS A 434 0.52 7.88 -12.62
CA LYS A 434 1.56 7.92 -13.66
C LYS A 434 1.00 7.70 -15.05
N LYS A 435 0.19 6.65 -15.26
CA LYS A 435 -0.46 6.39 -16.56
C LYS A 435 -1.32 7.56 -17.02
N ALA A 436 -2.05 8.19 -16.10
CA ALA A 436 -2.83 9.38 -16.40
C ALA A 436 -1.94 10.56 -16.83
N MET A 437 -0.84 10.81 -16.12
CA MET A 437 0.12 11.86 -16.47
C MET A 437 0.81 11.58 -17.80
N ASP A 438 1.20 10.33 -18.08
CA ASP A 438 1.81 9.89 -19.34
C ASP A 438 0.87 10.10 -20.53
N ALA A 439 -0.43 9.86 -20.33
CA ALA A 439 -1.46 10.13 -21.34
C ALA A 439 -1.73 11.64 -21.53
N GLY A 440 -1.21 12.51 -20.66
CA GLY A 440 -1.29 13.96 -20.80
C GLY A 440 -2.21 14.67 -19.80
N SER A 441 -2.63 14.00 -18.73
CA SER A 441 -3.45 14.60 -17.67
C SER A 441 -2.77 15.83 -17.04
N ARG A 442 -3.56 16.86 -16.73
CA ARG A 442 -3.11 18.05 -15.98
C ARG A 442 -3.45 18.01 -14.49
N PHE A 443 -4.44 17.22 -14.09
CA PHE A 443 -4.82 17.02 -12.69
C PHE A 443 -5.36 15.61 -12.44
N ILE A 444 -5.24 15.13 -11.20
CA ILE A 444 -5.60 13.77 -10.81
C ILE A 444 -6.84 13.78 -9.92
N VAL A 445 -7.79 12.88 -10.17
CA VAL A 445 -8.99 12.72 -9.34
C VAL A 445 -9.16 11.26 -8.94
N SER A 446 -9.39 11.01 -7.66
CA SER A 446 -9.73 9.68 -7.15
C SER A 446 -11.14 9.68 -6.55
N PRO A 447 -11.87 8.55 -6.57
CA PRO A 447 -13.21 8.47 -6.00
C PRO A 447 -13.17 8.35 -4.47
N ILE A 448 -12.01 8.03 -3.89
CA ILE A 448 -11.76 7.86 -2.46
C ILE A 448 -10.40 8.46 -2.09
N LEU A 449 -10.14 8.64 -0.80
CA LEU A 449 -8.88 9.14 -0.30
C LEU A 449 -7.85 8.01 -0.29
N ILE A 450 -6.79 8.18 -1.10
CA ILE A 450 -5.65 7.25 -1.16
C ILE A 450 -4.41 8.07 -0.80
N PRO A 451 -3.91 7.98 0.46
CA PRO A 451 -2.83 8.84 0.93
C PRO A 451 -1.60 8.86 0.03
N SER A 452 -1.16 7.68 -0.44
CA SER A 452 0.00 7.55 -1.33
C SER A 452 -0.15 8.28 -2.66
N VAL A 453 -1.37 8.40 -3.21
CA VAL A 453 -1.63 9.18 -4.43
C VAL A 453 -1.54 10.67 -4.15
N VAL A 454 -2.08 11.13 -3.00
CA VAL A 454 -2.05 12.55 -2.61
C VAL A 454 -0.62 13.00 -2.35
N GLU A 455 0.13 12.22 -1.57
CA GLU A 455 1.54 12.49 -1.26
C GLU A 455 2.40 12.51 -2.52
N TRP A 456 2.23 11.51 -3.40
CA TRP A 456 2.94 11.48 -4.68
C TRP A 456 2.60 12.70 -5.55
N CYS A 457 1.33 13.11 -5.64
CA CYS A 457 0.93 14.31 -6.38
C CYS A 457 1.58 15.56 -5.78
N LYS A 458 1.58 15.71 -4.45
CA LYS A 458 2.23 16.82 -3.74
C LYS A 458 3.73 16.87 -4.02
N GLU A 459 4.43 15.74 -3.92
CA GLU A 459 5.87 15.63 -4.19
C GLU A 459 6.23 15.99 -5.63
N ASN A 460 5.32 15.75 -6.57
CA ASN A 460 5.48 16.07 -7.98
C ASN A 460 4.85 17.42 -8.38
N THR A 461 4.32 18.19 -7.42
CA THR A 461 3.67 19.48 -7.69
C THR A 461 2.51 19.34 -8.69
N ILE A 462 1.71 18.28 -8.55
CA ILE A 462 0.54 17.96 -9.37
C ILE A 462 -0.72 18.24 -8.54
N VAL A 463 -1.70 18.94 -9.13
CA VAL A 463 -3.01 19.16 -8.51
C VAL A 463 -3.77 17.84 -8.45
N CYS A 464 -4.22 17.46 -7.24
CA CYS A 464 -5.07 16.30 -7.04
C CYS A 464 -6.36 16.65 -6.28
N MET A 465 -7.42 15.88 -6.54
CA MET A 465 -8.73 16.00 -5.89
C MET A 465 -9.18 14.62 -5.39
N PRO A 466 -8.75 14.19 -4.19
CA PRO A 466 -9.17 12.92 -3.64
C PRO A 466 -10.63 12.94 -3.17
N GLY A 467 -11.32 11.81 -3.36
CA GLY A 467 -12.68 11.61 -2.88
C GLY A 467 -12.75 11.46 -1.37
N CYS A 468 -13.73 12.09 -0.74
CA CYS A 468 -14.00 12.11 0.69
C CYS A 468 -15.51 12.19 0.90
N GLN A 469 -16.00 11.73 2.04
CA GLN A 469 -17.42 11.80 2.39
C GLN A 469 -17.67 12.50 3.73
N THR A 470 -16.67 12.59 4.61
CA THR A 470 -16.79 13.18 5.96
C THR A 470 -15.86 14.37 6.18
N PRO A 471 -16.16 15.29 7.13
CA PRO A 471 -15.26 16.41 7.45
C PRO A 471 -13.86 15.94 7.88
N THR A 472 -13.76 14.80 8.56
CA THR A 472 -12.49 14.20 8.97
C THR A 472 -11.66 13.78 7.77
N GLU A 473 -12.25 13.12 6.78
CA GLU A 473 -11.55 12.74 5.54
C GLU A 473 -11.15 13.96 4.72
N LEU A 474 -12.03 14.96 4.60
CA LEU A 474 -11.72 16.21 3.90
C LEU A 474 -10.52 16.91 4.55
N HIS A 475 -10.51 17.01 5.89
CA HIS A 475 -9.40 17.60 6.63
C HIS A 475 -8.12 16.78 6.46
N TYR A 476 -8.20 15.46 6.52
CA TYR A 476 -7.04 14.59 6.34
C TYR A 476 -6.45 14.68 4.93
N ALA A 477 -7.29 14.73 3.89
CA ALA A 477 -6.83 14.97 2.53
C ALA A 477 -6.09 16.30 2.38
N TYR A 478 -6.58 17.35 3.03
CA TYR A 478 -5.91 18.65 3.08
C TYR A 478 -4.54 18.58 3.78
N THR A 479 -4.42 17.91 4.93
CA THR A 479 -3.13 17.81 5.64
C THR A 479 -2.10 16.99 4.87
N LEU A 480 -2.53 15.99 4.11
CA LEU A 480 -1.67 15.26 3.18
C LEU A 480 -1.19 16.13 2.00
N GLY A 481 -1.92 17.21 1.68
CA GLY A 481 -1.52 18.23 0.70
C GLY A 481 -2.43 18.34 -0.52
N ALA A 482 -3.62 17.73 -0.50
CA ALA A 482 -4.59 17.92 -1.58
C ALA A 482 -5.13 19.38 -1.58
N PRO A 483 -5.06 20.11 -2.70
CA PRO A 483 -5.56 21.49 -2.78
C PRO A 483 -7.09 21.60 -2.82
N ILE A 484 -7.77 20.53 -3.24
CA ILE A 484 -9.23 20.44 -3.41
C ILE A 484 -9.66 19.07 -2.93
N GLN A 485 -10.82 18.98 -2.28
CA GLN A 485 -11.37 17.75 -1.77
C GLN A 485 -12.68 17.42 -2.49
N LYS A 486 -12.71 16.29 -3.20
CA LYS A 486 -13.90 15.83 -3.90
C LYS A 486 -14.87 15.23 -2.88
N LEU A 487 -16.06 15.80 -2.73
CA LEU A 487 -17.13 15.21 -1.93
C LEU A 487 -17.85 14.16 -2.78
N PHE A 488 -17.56 12.88 -2.51
CA PHE A 488 -18.03 11.76 -3.33
C PHE A 488 -18.24 10.48 -2.50
N PRO A 489 -19.35 9.73 -2.77
CA PRO A 489 -20.52 10.17 -3.53
C PRO A 489 -21.20 11.36 -2.83
N GLY A 490 -22.14 12.02 -3.50
CA GLY A 490 -22.92 13.09 -2.87
C GLY A 490 -23.49 12.65 -1.50
N VAL A 491 -23.57 13.58 -0.55
CA VAL A 491 -23.96 13.29 0.84
C VAL A 491 -25.42 13.64 1.13
N ALA A 492 -26.02 12.92 2.07
CA ALA A 492 -27.31 13.30 2.64
C ALA A 492 -27.21 14.72 3.25
N GLY A 493 -28.15 15.60 2.87
CA GLY A 493 -28.16 17.02 3.24
C GLY A 493 -27.66 17.98 2.16
N GLY A 494 -27.05 17.49 1.07
CA GLY A 494 -26.77 18.27 -0.14
C GLY A 494 -26.04 19.60 0.12
N PRO A 495 -26.45 20.73 -0.49
CA PRO A 495 -25.81 22.03 -0.28
C PRO A 495 -25.74 22.50 1.17
N ALA A 496 -26.72 22.13 2.02
CA ALA A 496 -26.71 22.51 3.43
C ALA A 496 -25.57 21.83 4.21
N TRP A 497 -25.22 20.59 3.83
CA TRP A 497 -24.04 19.91 4.37
C TRP A 497 -22.75 20.66 4.02
N VAL A 498 -22.61 21.07 2.75
CA VAL A 498 -21.44 21.84 2.29
C VAL A 498 -21.34 23.17 3.04
N LYS A 499 -22.47 23.84 3.29
CA LYS A 499 -22.52 25.06 4.12
C LYS A 499 -21.96 24.81 5.51
N ALA A 500 -22.45 23.77 6.20
CA ALA A 500 -22.06 23.45 7.56
C ALA A 500 -20.55 23.16 7.66
N VAL A 501 -20.03 22.34 6.74
CA VAL A 501 -18.60 21.99 6.72
C VAL A 501 -17.73 23.17 6.34
N SER A 502 -18.08 23.91 5.29
CA SER A 502 -17.28 25.07 4.85
C SER A 502 -17.26 26.17 5.89
N SER A 503 -18.34 26.32 6.68
CA SER A 503 -18.37 27.27 7.80
C SER A 503 -17.44 26.86 8.94
N ALA A 504 -17.33 25.55 9.23
CA ALA A 504 -16.47 25.03 10.28
C ALA A 504 -14.99 24.88 9.85
N LEU A 505 -14.74 24.61 8.58
CA LEU A 505 -13.42 24.32 7.99
C LEU A 505 -13.17 25.18 6.74
N PRO A 506 -13.05 26.50 6.89
CA PRO A 506 -13.03 27.46 5.77
C PRO A 506 -11.79 27.38 4.87
N HIS A 507 -10.74 26.67 5.30
CA HIS A 507 -9.53 26.46 4.49
C HIS A 507 -9.68 25.34 3.45
N LEU A 508 -10.75 24.54 3.52
CA LEU A 508 -11.01 23.47 2.57
C LEU A 508 -11.59 24.02 1.25
N ARG A 509 -11.27 23.35 0.14
CA ARG A 509 -11.87 23.64 -1.17
C ARG A 509 -12.68 22.44 -1.60
N ILE A 510 -13.98 22.47 -1.34
CA ILE A 510 -14.85 21.32 -1.57
C ILE A 510 -15.32 21.30 -3.03
N ASN A 511 -15.28 20.12 -3.66
CA ASN A 511 -15.83 19.83 -4.98
C ASN A 511 -16.91 18.73 -4.87
N PRO A 512 -18.21 19.07 -4.79
CA PRO A 512 -19.29 18.09 -4.85
C PRO A 512 -19.36 17.41 -6.22
N THR A 513 -19.39 16.08 -6.23
CA THR A 513 -19.54 15.26 -7.45
C THR A 513 -20.48 14.08 -7.19
N SER A 514 -21.28 13.70 -8.20
CA SER A 514 -22.28 12.60 -8.10
C SER A 514 -23.40 12.89 -7.08
N GLY A 515 -24.04 14.05 -7.28
CA GLY A 515 -25.19 14.56 -6.54
C GLY A 515 -25.43 16.05 -6.86
N THR A 516 -25.00 16.47 -8.06
CA THR A 516 -24.98 17.86 -8.52
C THR A 516 -25.53 17.89 -9.94
N ASP A 517 -26.57 18.68 -10.14
CA ASP A 517 -27.35 18.83 -11.37
C ASP A 517 -27.70 20.31 -11.57
N LEU A 518 -28.59 20.59 -12.53
CA LEU A 518 -29.00 21.96 -12.84
C LEU A 518 -29.66 22.66 -11.66
N ASP A 519 -30.44 21.93 -10.86
CA ASP A 519 -31.23 22.47 -9.76
C ASP A 519 -30.37 22.74 -8.53
N THR A 520 -29.33 21.94 -8.31
CA THR A 520 -28.53 21.97 -7.07
C THR A 520 -27.18 22.67 -7.20
N CYS A 521 -26.64 22.82 -8.41
CA CYS A 521 -25.26 23.31 -8.61
C CYS A 521 -25.03 24.73 -8.08
N GLN A 522 -25.99 25.65 -8.26
CA GLN A 522 -25.87 27.02 -7.77
C GLN A 522 -25.83 27.04 -6.25
N ASP A 523 -26.67 26.23 -5.61
CA ASP A 523 -26.75 26.18 -4.15
C ASP A 523 -25.48 25.59 -3.54
N TYR A 524 -24.86 24.58 -4.15
CA TYR A 524 -23.56 24.10 -3.70
C TYR A 524 -22.50 25.20 -3.69
N LEU A 525 -22.40 25.96 -4.79
CA LEU A 525 -21.42 27.04 -4.93
C LEU A 525 -21.69 28.19 -3.94
N ARG A 526 -22.95 28.63 -3.81
CA ARG A 526 -23.36 29.66 -2.84
C ARG A 526 -23.11 29.24 -1.39
N ASN A 527 -23.10 27.95 -1.11
CA ASN A 527 -22.84 27.38 0.21
C ASN A 527 -21.37 27.02 0.46
N GLY A 528 -20.45 27.47 -0.38
CA GLY A 528 -19.00 27.37 -0.11
C GLY A 528 -18.27 26.30 -0.91
N ALA A 529 -18.93 25.56 -1.80
CA ALA A 529 -18.21 24.73 -2.76
C ALA A 529 -17.32 25.60 -3.66
N SER A 530 -16.08 25.19 -3.87
CA SER A 530 -15.13 25.91 -4.72
C SER A 530 -15.29 25.56 -6.21
N SER A 531 -15.86 24.39 -6.49
CA SER A 531 -16.17 23.87 -7.83
C SER A 531 -17.17 22.73 -7.69
N VAL A 532 -17.73 22.22 -8.80
CA VAL A 532 -18.68 21.11 -8.88
C VAL A 532 -18.34 20.18 -10.04
N GLY A 533 -18.58 18.89 -9.87
CA GLY A 533 -18.39 17.86 -10.91
C GLY A 533 -19.72 17.29 -11.39
N PHE A 534 -19.95 17.31 -12.71
CA PHE A 534 -21.15 16.78 -13.34
C PHE A 534 -20.85 15.45 -14.03
N VAL A 535 -21.54 14.40 -13.59
CA VAL A 535 -21.42 13.04 -14.14
C VAL A 535 -22.64 12.75 -15.04
N ALA A 536 -23.57 11.90 -14.60
CA ALA A 536 -24.79 11.57 -15.33
C ALA A 536 -25.62 12.81 -15.74
N PRO A 537 -25.73 13.89 -14.94
CA PRO A 537 -26.44 15.09 -15.38
C PRO A 537 -25.85 15.79 -16.61
N ALA A 538 -24.54 15.67 -16.86
CA ALA A 538 -23.91 16.15 -18.10
C ALA A 538 -23.91 15.09 -19.22
N PHE A 539 -23.98 13.82 -18.85
CA PHE A 539 -23.79 12.68 -19.75
C PHE A 539 -24.89 11.64 -19.58
N ASP A 540 -26.09 11.98 -20.06
CA ASP A 540 -27.22 11.06 -20.17
C ASP A 540 -26.83 9.88 -21.08
N GLN A 541 -26.94 8.66 -20.56
CA GLN A 541 -26.49 7.47 -21.27
C GLN A 541 -27.38 7.13 -22.47
N GLU A 542 -28.68 7.44 -22.44
CA GLU A 542 -29.55 7.26 -23.60
C GLU A 542 -29.25 8.28 -24.70
N LYS A 543 -28.91 9.53 -24.35
CA LYS A 543 -28.42 10.51 -25.33
C LYS A 543 -27.11 10.04 -25.99
N ILE A 544 -26.15 9.52 -25.22
CA ILE A 544 -24.91 8.95 -25.77
C ILE A 544 -25.22 7.76 -26.69
N LYS A 545 -26.04 6.83 -26.22
CA LYS A 545 -26.47 5.66 -26.99
C LYS A 545 -27.17 6.02 -28.30
N ASN A 546 -27.96 7.08 -28.32
CA ASN A 546 -28.64 7.57 -29.51
C ASN A 546 -27.81 8.58 -30.33
N SER A 547 -26.60 8.89 -29.89
CA SER A 547 -25.71 9.89 -30.51
C SER A 547 -26.33 11.29 -30.58
N ASP A 548 -27.16 11.64 -29.59
CA ASP A 548 -27.78 12.95 -29.43
C ASP A 548 -26.76 13.97 -28.86
N TRP A 549 -25.79 14.33 -29.70
CA TRP A 549 -24.71 15.25 -29.32
C TRP A 549 -25.19 16.67 -29.09
N ASP A 550 -26.23 17.09 -29.80
CA ASP A 550 -26.79 18.43 -29.62
C ASP A 550 -27.61 18.52 -28.33
N GLY A 551 -28.32 17.44 -27.96
CA GLY A 551 -28.97 17.33 -26.66
C GLY A 551 -27.98 17.31 -25.49
N ILE A 552 -26.79 16.70 -25.65
CA ILE A 552 -25.71 16.79 -24.64
C ILE A 552 -25.15 18.22 -24.58
N ALA A 553 -24.89 18.85 -25.72
CA ALA A 553 -24.37 20.22 -25.77
C ALA A 553 -25.34 21.23 -25.14
N ALA A 554 -26.65 21.09 -25.38
CA ALA A 554 -27.69 21.91 -24.77
C ALA A 554 -27.74 21.75 -23.24
N THR A 555 -27.67 20.51 -22.74
CA THR A 555 -27.60 20.24 -21.29
C THR A 555 -26.33 20.82 -20.68
N ALA A 556 -25.17 20.63 -21.32
CA ALA A 556 -23.90 21.21 -20.86
C ALA A 556 -23.93 22.75 -20.83
N LYS A 557 -24.60 23.39 -21.80
CA LYS A 557 -24.82 24.83 -21.80
C LYS A 557 -25.65 25.29 -20.61
N ALA A 558 -26.77 24.63 -20.34
CA ALA A 558 -27.59 24.95 -19.17
C ALA A 558 -26.80 24.84 -17.85
N LEU A 559 -26.03 23.75 -17.68
CA LEU A 559 -25.22 23.54 -16.48
C LEU A 559 -24.12 24.60 -16.32
N THR A 560 -23.38 24.91 -17.39
CA THR A 560 -22.29 25.89 -17.30
C THR A 560 -22.79 27.32 -17.13
N ASP A 561 -23.94 27.66 -17.72
CA ASP A 561 -24.59 28.96 -17.49
C ASP A 561 -25.12 29.07 -16.05
N ALA A 562 -25.69 28.01 -15.48
CA ALA A 562 -26.09 27.97 -14.08
C ALA A 562 -24.89 28.15 -13.13
N VAL A 563 -23.76 27.48 -13.39
CA VAL A 563 -22.54 27.65 -12.59
C VAL A 563 -21.97 29.07 -12.69
N LYS A 564 -22.04 29.73 -13.86
CA LYS A 564 -21.61 31.13 -14.01
C LYS A 564 -22.52 32.12 -13.27
N ALA A 565 -23.79 31.77 -13.07
CA ALA A 565 -24.77 32.59 -12.38
C ALA A 565 -24.71 32.48 -10.85
N ALA A 566 -23.88 31.58 -10.30
CA ALA A 566 -23.66 31.38 -8.88
C ALA A 566 -22.41 32.11 -8.37
#